data_AF-A0A931YVV5-F1
#
_entry.id   AF-A0A931YVV5-F1
#
_cell.length_a   1.000
_cell.length_b   1.000
_cell.length_c   1.000
_cell.angle_alpha   90.00
_cell.angle_beta   90.00
_cell.angle_gamma   90.00
#
_symmetry.space_group_name_H-M   'P 1'
#
loop_
_entity.id
_entity.type
_entity.pdbx_description
1 polymer ?
#
loop_
_entity_poly.entity_id
_entity_poly.type
_entity_poly.pdbx_seq_one_letter_code
_entity_poly.pdbx_strand_id
1 'polypeptide(L)'
;MTDYAATRRAFRLEVPERFNWAFDTFDAWARDPGKLALLWVSPDGQPRRFTCAEMAERSRRFANVLAGLGVGPGEGVLVVLPRVPAWWEILLGCLRGLAVSVPGTTLITPKDIQYRLAVSEASTVVT
;
A
#
# COMPACT_ATOMS: atom_id res chain seq x y z
N MET A 1 -5.20 27.59 9.17
CA MET A 1 -6.03 27.26 10.35
C MET A 1 -5.68 28.26 11.44
N THR A 2 -6.58 29.17 11.79
CA THR A 2 -6.31 30.30 12.70
C THR A 2 -6.90 30.11 14.11
N ASP A 3 -7.88 29.21 14.28
CA ASP A 3 -8.41 28.79 15.59
C ASP A 3 -8.56 27.26 15.60
N TYR A 4 -7.73 26.60 16.41
CA TYR A 4 -7.75 25.15 16.57
C TYR A 4 -9.04 24.65 17.22
N ALA A 5 -9.53 25.32 18.27
CA ALA A 5 -10.68 24.87 19.03
C ALA A 5 -11.97 24.95 18.19
N ALA A 6 -12.13 26.02 17.41
CA ALA A 6 -13.21 26.14 16.45
C ALA A 6 -13.13 25.06 15.35
N THR A 7 -11.94 24.87 14.76
CA THR A 7 -11.73 23.87 13.69
C THR A 7 -12.02 22.46 14.20
N ARG A 8 -11.53 22.08 15.38
CA ARG A 8 -11.80 20.78 15.99
C ARG A 8 -13.30 20.53 16.22
N ARG A 9 -14.07 21.54 16.63
CA ARG A 9 -15.52 21.41 16.85
C ARG A 9 -16.29 21.24 15.54
N ALA A 10 -15.93 22.02 14.52
CA ALA A 10 -16.69 22.11 13.27
C ALA A 10 -16.27 21.08 12.22
N PHE A 11 -15.03 20.59 12.26
CA PHE A 11 -14.51 19.68 11.24
C PHE A 11 -15.35 18.40 11.16
N ARG A 12 -15.74 18.04 9.94
CA ARG A 12 -16.38 16.78 9.59
C ARG A 12 -15.67 16.26 8.34
N LEU A 13 -15.39 14.96 8.33
CA LEU A 13 -14.97 14.26 7.12
C LEU A 13 -16.23 13.88 6.36
N GLU A 14 -16.33 14.34 5.11
CA GLU A 14 -17.29 13.79 4.17
C GLU A 14 -16.76 12.44 3.70
N VAL A 15 -17.33 11.36 4.23
CA VAL A 15 -16.92 9.99 3.92
C VAL A 15 -17.87 9.44 2.86
N PRO A 16 -17.41 9.15 1.64
CA PRO A 16 -18.22 8.50 0.63
C PRO A 16 -18.69 7.12 1.10
N GLU A 17 -19.86 6.67 0.64
CA GLU A 17 -20.38 5.32 0.93
C GLU A 17 -19.40 4.23 0.47
N ARG A 18 -18.69 4.48 -0.65
CA ARG A 18 -17.64 3.60 -1.16
C ARG A 18 -16.39 4.43 -1.42
N PHE A 19 -15.28 3.98 -0.85
CA PHE A 19 -13.98 4.63 -1.00
C PHE A 19 -12.88 3.58 -1.04
N ASN A 20 -11.99 3.67 -2.03
CA ASN A 20 -10.75 2.93 -2.13
C ASN A 20 -9.61 3.90 -2.42
N TRP A 21 -8.68 4.03 -1.48
CA TRP A 21 -7.62 5.03 -1.57
C TRP A 21 -6.74 4.90 -2.83
N ALA A 22 -6.52 3.69 -3.35
CA ALA A 22 -5.72 3.50 -4.56
C ALA A 22 -6.45 4.01 -5.82
N PHE A 23 -7.78 3.86 -5.89
CA PHE A 23 -8.57 4.33 -7.03
C PHE A 23 -8.99 5.80 -6.89
N ASP A 24 -9.50 6.21 -5.72
CA ASP A 24 -10.12 7.51 -5.55
C ASP A 24 -9.10 8.64 -5.30
N THR A 25 -7.94 8.30 -4.72
CA THR A 25 -6.87 9.27 -4.42
C THR A 25 -5.66 9.05 -5.32
N PHE A 26 -5.04 7.87 -5.27
CA PHE A 26 -3.75 7.66 -5.92
C PHE A 26 -3.85 7.68 -7.45
N ASP A 27 -4.91 7.10 -8.02
CA ASP A 27 -5.14 7.16 -9.48
C ASP A 27 -5.51 8.56 -9.97
N ALA A 28 -6.15 9.39 -9.14
CA ALA A 28 -6.35 10.79 -9.48
C ALA A 28 -5.02 11.54 -9.60
N TRP A 29 -4.05 11.25 -8.71
CA TRP A 29 -2.68 11.77 -8.81
C TRP A 29 -1.94 11.22 -10.02
N ALA A 30 -2.15 9.96 -10.38
CA ALA A 30 -1.54 9.31 -11.54
C ALA A 30 -2.00 9.86 -12.90
N ARG A 31 -3.08 10.66 -12.94
CA ARG A 31 -3.51 11.37 -14.16
C ARG A 31 -2.49 12.40 -14.63
N ASP A 32 -1.63 12.90 -13.73
CA ASP A 32 -0.44 13.66 -14.08
C ASP A 32 0.76 12.70 -14.21
N PRO A 33 1.23 12.40 -15.44
CA PRO A 33 2.33 11.45 -15.64
C PRO A 33 3.65 11.91 -15.02
N GLY A 34 3.83 13.21 -14.81
CA GLY A 34 5.06 13.79 -14.24
C GLY A 34 5.05 13.89 -12.71
N LYS A 35 3.91 13.64 -12.06
CA LYS A 35 3.79 13.76 -10.62
C LYS A 35 4.66 12.70 -9.92
N LEU A 36 5.62 13.16 -9.13
CA LEU A 36 6.51 12.29 -8.36
C LEU A 36 5.73 11.60 -7.23
N ALA A 37 5.84 10.27 -7.14
CA ALA A 37 5.30 9.48 -6.04
C ALA A 37 6.37 9.08 -5.03
N LEU A 38 7.52 8.61 -5.52
CA LEU A 38 8.60 8.07 -4.70
C LEU A 38 9.96 8.52 -5.23
N LEU A 39 10.76 9.11 -4.35
CA LEU A 39 12.20 9.24 -4.54
C LEU A 39 12.86 8.17 -3.68
N TRP A 40 13.39 7.13 -4.32
CA TRP A 40 14.11 6.05 -3.67
C TRP A 40 15.60 6.21 -3.89
N VAL A 41 16.40 5.91 -2.87
CA VAL A 41 17.85 5.87 -2.98
C VAL A 41 18.29 4.43 -2.80
N SER A 42 19.03 3.92 -3.78
CA SER A 42 19.53 2.56 -3.76
C SER A 42 20.63 2.36 -2.69
N PRO A 43 20.99 1.12 -2.35
CA PRO A 43 22.07 0.85 -1.40
C PRO A 43 23.43 1.45 -1.80
N ASP A 44 23.68 1.60 -3.11
CA ASP A 44 24.85 2.27 -3.70
C ASP A 44 24.70 3.81 -3.81
N GLY A 45 23.66 4.38 -3.21
CA GLY A 45 23.45 5.82 -3.14
C GLY A 45 22.86 6.46 -4.40
N GLN A 46 22.44 5.67 -5.39
CA GLN A 46 21.88 6.18 -6.64
C GLN A 46 20.39 6.49 -6.49
N PRO A 47 19.96 7.74 -6.74
CA PRO A 47 18.56 8.10 -6.66
C PRO A 47 17.79 7.58 -7.87
N ARG A 48 16.59 7.09 -7.62
CA ARG A 48 15.59 6.78 -8.65
C ARG A 48 14.27 7.45 -8.29
N ARG A 49 13.63 8.02 -9.31
CA ARG A 49 12.32 8.66 -9.21
C ARG A 49 11.29 7.74 -9.81
N PHE A 50 10.17 7.56 -9.12
CA PHE A 50 9.00 6.86 -9.61
C PHE A 50 7.82 7.83 -9.63
N THR A 51 7.15 7.93 -10.77
CA THR A 51 5.95 8.77 -10.90
C THR A 51 4.72 8.06 -10.33
N CYS A 52 3.67 8.83 -10.03
CA CYS A 52 2.37 8.26 -9.64
C CYS A 52 1.84 7.32 -10.73
N ALA A 53 2.05 7.65 -12.01
CA ALA A 53 1.65 6.80 -13.14
C ALA A 53 2.39 5.46 -13.16
N GLU A 54 3.71 5.45 -12.98
CA GLU A 54 4.50 4.22 -12.92
C GLU A 54 4.12 3.34 -11.73
N MET A 55 3.93 3.94 -10.55
CA MET A 55 3.51 3.22 -9.34
C MET A 55 2.08 2.68 -9.45
N ALA A 56 1.18 3.43 -10.08
CA ALA A 56 -0.19 3.00 -10.33
C ALA A 56 -0.21 1.79 -11.28
N GLU A 57 0.56 1.83 -12.35
CA GLU A 57 0.68 0.70 -13.28
C GLU A 57 1.25 -0.55 -12.61
N ARG A 58 2.35 -0.40 -11.86
CA ARG A 58 2.97 -1.50 -11.12
C ARG A 58 2.05 -2.12 -10.08
N SER A 59 1.31 -1.31 -9.34
CA SER A 59 0.35 -1.81 -8.36
C SER A 59 -0.86 -2.52 -8.99
N ARG A 60 -1.32 -2.11 -10.18
CA ARG A 60 -2.34 -2.87 -10.94
C ARG A 60 -1.84 -4.25 -11.33
N ARG A 61 -0.60 -4.35 -11.81
CA ARG A 61 0.01 -5.65 -12.13
C ARG A 61 0.08 -6.55 -10.90
N PHE A 62 0.49 -6.00 -9.76
CA PHE A 62 0.53 -6.79 -8.52
C PHE A 62 -0.87 -7.21 -8.05
N ALA A 63 -1.88 -6.34 -8.14
CA ALA A 63 -3.26 -6.71 -7.84
C ALA A 63 -3.75 -7.88 -8.71
N ASN A 64 -3.37 -7.90 -10.00
CA ASN A 64 -3.67 -9.02 -10.89
C ASN A 64 -2.92 -10.31 -10.51
N VAL A 65 -1.70 -10.21 -9.99
CA VAL A 65 -0.97 -11.37 -9.44
C VAL A 65 -1.74 -11.95 -8.25
N LEU A 66 -2.15 -11.11 -7.30
CA LEU A 66 -2.96 -11.54 -6.15
C LEU A 66 -4.25 -12.23 -6.60
N ALA A 67 -5.00 -11.61 -7.52
CA ALA A 67 -6.22 -12.21 -8.07
C ALA A 67 -5.95 -13.56 -8.77
N GLY A 68 -4.84 -13.68 -9.50
CA GLY A 68 -4.42 -14.94 -10.13
C GLY A 68 -4.04 -16.04 -9.14
N LEU A 69 -3.64 -15.67 -7.92
CA LEU A 69 -3.39 -16.60 -6.80
C LEU A 69 -4.67 -16.90 -6.00
N GLY A 70 -5.81 -16.34 -6.39
CA GLY A 70 -7.09 -16.52 -5.69
C GLY A 70 -7.31 -15.58 -4.51
N VAL A 71 -6.41 -14.61 -4.28
CA VAL A 71 -6.52 -13.67 -3.16
C VAL A 71 -7.65 -12.67 -3.41
N GLY A 72 -8.65 -12.70 -2.54
CA GLY A 72 -9.86 -11.89 -2.66
C GLY A 72 -9.97 -10.73 -1.65
N PRO A 73 -11.10 -10.00 -1.69
CA PRO A 73 -11.41 -8.97 -0.71
C PRO A 73 -11.41 -9.50 0.72
N GLY A 74 -10.73 -8.81 1.63
CA GLY A 74 -10.64 -9.16 3.04
C GLY A 74 -9.52 -10.16 3.39
N GLU A 75 -8.93 -10.85 2.41
CA GLU A 75 -7.85 -11.79 2.69
C GLU A 75 -6.53 -11.09 3.05
N GLY A 76 -5.83 -11.66 4.03
CA GLY A 76 -4.58 -11.11 4.54
C GLY A 76 -3.37 -11.44 3.66
N VAL A 77 -2.53 -10.44 3.43
CA VAL A 77 -1.24 -10.58 2.73
C VAL A 77 -0.12 -10.06 3.63
N LEU A 78 0.70 -10.97 4.19
CA LEU A 78 1.87 -10.63 4.99
C LEU A 78 2.99 -10.11 4.07
N VAL A 79 3.47 -8.89 4.31
CA VAL A 79 4.51 -8.26 3.48
C VAL A 79 5.77 -7.99 4.30
N VAL A 80 6.86 -8.69 3.97
CA VAL A 80 8.15 -8.62 4.66
C VAL A 80 9.26 -8.33 3.66
N LEU A 81 9.40 -7.07 3.27
CA LEU A 81 10.43 -6.64 2.33
C LEU A 81 11.29 -5.53 2.94
N PRO A 82 12.55 -5.39 2.51
CA PRO A 82 13.38 -4.24 2.84
C PRO A 82 12.80 -2.95 2.22
N ARG A 83 13.47 -1.81 2.42
CA ARG A 83 13.07 -0.50 1.88
C ARG A 83 13.30 -0.41 0.37
N VAL A 84 12.52 -1.16 -0.41
CA VAL A 84 12.56 -1.22 -1.87
C VAL A 84 11.26 -0.65 -2.48
N PRO A 85 11.28 -0.14 -3.72
CA PRO A 85 10.09 0.39 -4.39
C PRO A 85 8.92 -0.61 -4.44
N ALA A 86 9.22 -1.90 -4.62
CA ALA A 86 8.23 -2.97 -4.67
C ALA A 86 7.32 -3.03 -3.43
N TRP A 87 7.82 -2.65 -2.24
CA TRP A 87 7.02 -2.61 -1.02
C TRP A 87 5.80 -1.68 -1.17
N TRP A 88 5.98 -0.51 -1.82
CA TRP A 88 4.90 0.45 -2.08
C TRP A 88 3.94 -0.04 -3.17
N GLU A 89 4.47 -0.70 -4.20
CA GLU A 89 3.68 -1.30 -5.29
C GLU A 89 2.74 -2.40 -4.75
N ILE A 90 3.25 -3.20 -3.81
CA ILE A 90 2.53 -4.28 -3.14
C ILE A 90 1.39 -3.73 -2.28
N LEU A 91 1.65 -2.75 -1.41
CA LEU A 91 0.60 -2.17 -0.58
C LEU A 91 -0.50 -1.51 -1.41
N LEU A 92 -0.13 -0.76 -2.45
CA LEU A 92 -1.08 -0.19 -3.40
C LEU A 92 -1.90 -1.29 -4.10
N GLY A 93 -1.25 -2.39 -4.49
CA GLY A 93 -1.93 -3.51 -5.14
C GLY A 93 -2.90 -4.23 -4.19
N CYS A 94 -2.55 -4.42 -2.92
CA CYS A 94 -3.47 -4.94 -1.90
C CYS A 94 -4.70 -4.04 -1.76
N LEU A 95 -4.51 -2.72 -1.63
CA LEU A 95 -5.61 -1.77 -1.56
C LEU A 95 -6.53 -1.87 -2.80
N ARG A 96 -5.96 -1.98 -4.01
CA ARG A 96 -6.75 -2.15 -5.24
C ARG A 96 -7.56 -3.45 -5.25
N GLY A 97 -6.94 -4.56 -4.83
CA GLY A 97 -7.56 -5.87 -4.75
C GLY A 97 -8.50 -6.06 -3.55
N LEU A 98 -8.66 -5.03 -2.70
CA LEU A 98 -9.36 -5.09 -1.42
C LEU A 98 -8.78 -6.14 -0.45
N ALA A 99 -7.54 -6.57 -0.69
CA ALA A 99 -6.81 -7.45 0.21
C ALA A 99 -6.26 -6.65 1.40
N VAL A 100 -6.18 -7.29 2.57
CA VAL A 100 -5.69 -6.69 3.80
C VAL A 100 -4.16 -6.86 3.84
N SER A 101 -3.42 -5.78 3.59
CA SER A 101 -1.97 -5.80 3.78
C SER A 101 -1.61 -5.90 5.27
N VAL A 102 -0.70 -6.82 5.60
CA VAL A 102 -0.16 -7.03 6.96
C VAL A 102 1.36 -6.77 6.91
N PRO A 103 1.83 -5.53 7.14
CA PRO A 103 3.26 -5.23 7.06
C PRO A 103 4.06 -5.87 8.21
N GLY A 104 5.22 -6.44 7.89
CA GLY A 104 6.20 -6.97 8.84
C GLY A 104 7.60 -6.37 8.64
N THR A 105 8.37 -6.26 9.72
CA THR A 105 9.78 -5.87 9.64
C THR A 105 10.64 -7.01 9.09
N THR A 106 11.74 -6.71 8.40
CA THR A 106 12.70 -7.73 7.95
C THR A 106 13.46 -8.41 9.10
N LEU A 107 13.27 -7.95 10.34
CA LEU A 107 13.86 -8.53 11.55
C LEU A 107 12.98 -9.61 12.22
N ILE A 108 11.80 -9.93 11.65
CA ILE A 108 10.91 -10.91 12.29
C ILE A 108 11.51 -12.31 12.29
N THR A 109 11.33 -13.02 13.40
CA THR A 109 11.77 -14.41 13.55
C THR A 109 10.71 -15.38 13.01
N PRO A 110 11.03 -16.68 12.81
CA PRO A 110 10.03 -17.68 12.44
C PRO A 110 8.83 -17.74 13.38
N LYS A 111 9.04 -17.56 14.69
CA LYS A 111 7.96 -17.52 15.69
C LYS A 111 7.06 -16.30 15.51
N ASP A 112 7.64 -15.15 15.17
CA ASP A 112 6.87 -13.94 14.90
C ASP A 112 6.04 -14.07 13.61
N ILE A 113 6.59 -14.69 12.56
CA ILE A 113 5.85 -15.01 11.32
C ILE A 113 4.65 -15.88 11.65
N GLN A 114 4.87 -17.01 12.35
CA GLN A 114 3.79 -17.92 12.74
C GLN A 114 2.69 -17.22 13.53
N TYR A 115 3.08 -16.42 14.52
CA TYR A 115 2.13 -15.63 15.32
C TYR A 115 1.32 -14.66 14.44
N ARG A 116 1.98 -13.95 13.52
CA ARG A 116 1.29 -12.99 12.63
C ARG A 116 0.35 -13.66 11.65
N LEU A 117 0.75 -14.77 11.05
CA LEU A 117 -0.11 -15.55 10.17
C LEU A 117 -1.35 -16.04 10.93
N ALA A 118 -1.17 -16.55 12.15
CA ALA A 118 -2.28 -17.01 12.97
C ALA A 118 -3.25 -15.90 13.38
N VAL A 119 -2.75 -14.72 13.76
CA VAL A 119 -3.60 -13.60 14.23
C VAL A 119 -4.24 -12.82 13.09
N SER A 120 -3.57 -12.71 11.95
CA SER A 120 -4.08 -11.97 10.79
C SER A 120 -4.87 -12.82 9.79
N GLU A 121 -4.85 -14.15 9.96
CA GLU A 121 -5.42 -15.11 9.01
C GLU A 121 -4.91 -14.92 7.57
N ALA A 122 -3.70 -14.36 7.43
CA ALA A 122 -3.11 -14.11 6.13
C ALA A 122 -2.84 -15.42 5.39
N SER A 123 -3.40 -15.55 4.20
CA SER A 123 -3.27 -16.73 3.33
C SER A 123 -2.07 -16.62 2.38
N THR A 124 -1.48 -15.43 2.25
CA THR A 124 -0.37 -15.14 1.34
C THR A 124 0.78 -14.40 2.03
N VAL A 125 2.02 -14.71 1.65
CA VAL A 125 3.24 -14.03 2.11
C VAL A 125 4.03 -13.50 0.92
N VAL A 126 4.51 -12.26 1.02
CA VAL A 126 5.41 -11.62 0.08
C VAL A 126 6.69 -11.23 0.82
N THR A 127 7.83 -11.75 0.35
CA THR A 127 9.14 -11.57 1.00
C THR A 127 10.26 -11.39 -0.01
#